data_AF-A0A2I1G1H6-F1
#
_entry.id   AF-A0A2I1G1H6-F1
#
_cell.length_a   1.000
_cell.length_b   1.000
_cell.length_c   1.000
_cell.angle_alpha   90.00
_cell.angle_beta   90.00
_cell.angle_gamma   90.00
#
_symmetry.space_group_name_H-M   'P 1'
#
loop_
_entity.id
_entity.type
_entity.pdbx_description
1 polymer ?
#
loop_
_entity_poly.entity_id
_entity_poly.type
_entity_poly.pdbx_seq_one_letter_code
_entity_poly.pdbx_strand_id
1 'polypeptide(L)'
;MPQIPYCKEWVVAEIAAQLRNWNIQTRQGGGVTISQSKFNFVINHMTMIKASDIAFIPQHIVFQLTNEQAWSFQNTSFTPTFLVEVADIGVDTDNSKFKEVDERFKEKLITQSTVVQLGWLIDPQHKQIYIYRRGRRCSNPEWGDISDENILPGFVLDISLINRIINPTLPASSRPPQIQANCPYCNNTFNNTYKLIKHLESIHC
;
A
#
# COMPACT_ATOMS: atom_id res chain seq x y z
N MET A 1 1.03 -20.03 -14.21
CA MET A 1 0.93 -18.90 -13.26
C MET A 1 -0.52 -18.41 -13.29
N PRO A 2 -1.17 -18.16 -12.15
CA PRO A 2 -2.49 -17.53 -12.16
C PRO A 2 -2.40 -16.17 -12.85
N GLN A 3 -3.32 -15.89 -13.77
CA GLN A 3 -3.39 -14.58 -14.43
C GLN A 3 -3.88 -13.55 -13.42
N ILE A 4 -3.10 -12.51 -13.17
CA ILE A 4 -3.51 -11.36 -12.35
C ILE A 4 -4.27 -10.41 -13.29
N PRO A 5 -5.49 -9.95 -12.94
CA PRO A 5 -6.21 -8.98 -13.75
C PRO A 5 -5.40 -7.68 -13.89
N TYR A 6 -5.34 -7.12 -15.10
CA TYR A 6 -4.62 -5.87 -15.39
C TYR A 6 -4.97 -4.73 -14.43
N CYS A 7 -6.25 -4.52 -14.13
CA CYS A 7 -6.69 -3.47 -13.20
C CYS A 7 -6.16 -3.70 -11.77
N LYS A 8 -6.02 -4.95 -11.33
CA LYS A 8 -5.46 -5.24 -10.00
C LYS A 8 -4.02 -4.77 -9.89
N GLU A 9 -3.19 -5.04 -10.90
CA GLU A 9 -1.77 -4.61 -10.90
C GLU A 9 -1.64 -3.09 -10.81
N TRP A 10 -2.49 -2.35 -11.53
CA TRP A 10 -2.49 -0.89 -11.51
C TRP A 10 -2.95 -0.33 -10.17
N VAL A 11 -4.00 -0.90 -9.58
CA VAL A 11 -4.45 -0.50 -8.23
C VAL A 11 -3.37 -0.78 -7.19
N VAL A 12 -2.69 -1.92 -7.27
CA VAL A 12 -1.57 -2.26 -6.37
C VAL A 12 -0.44 -1.25 -6.51
N ALA A 13 -0.06 -0.90 -7.74
CA ALA A 13 0.98 0.09 -8.02
C ALA A 13 0.61 1.48 -7.46
N GLU A 14 -0.64 1.90 -7.62
CA GLU A 14 -1.15 3.18 -7.13
C GLU A 14 -1.14 3.27 -5.60
N ILE A 15 -1.66 2.25 -4.91
CA ILE A 15 -1.65 2.20 -3.44
C ILE A 15 -0.21 2.27 -2.93
N ALA A 16 0.70 1.51 -3.53
CA ALA A 16 2.11 1.52 -3.17
C ALA A 16 2.78 2.86 -3.44
N ALA A 17 2.42 3.55 -4.53
CA ALA A 17 2.92 4.88 -4.85
C ALA A 17 2.48 5.91 -3.81
N GLN A 18 1.20 5.93 -3.44
CA GLN A 18 0.69 6.82 -2.38
C GLN A 18 1.40 6.57 -1.05
N LEU A 19 1.53 5.31 -0.65
CA LEU A 19 2.21 4.93 0.59
C LEU A 19 3.71 5.31 0.57
N ARG A 20 4.38 5.12 -0.57
CA ARG A 20 5.78 5.52 -0.76
C ARG A 20 5.95 7.04 -0.69
N ASN A 21 5.05 7.80 -1.31
CA ASN A 21 5.09 9.26 -1.29
C ASN A 21 4.92 9.77 0.14
N TRP A 22 3.95 9.25 0.89
CA TRP A 22 3.79 9.57 2.31
C TRP A 22 5.04 9.25 3.12
N ASN A 23 5.63 8.05 2.95
CA ASN A 23 6.82 7.61 3.66
C ASN A 23 8.01 8.57 3.45
N ILE A 24 8.18 9.09 2.23
CA ILE A 24 9.23 10.06 1.89
C ILE A 24 8.89 11.45 2.45
N GLN A 25 7.69 11.97 2.14
CA GLN A 25 7.29 13.34 2.48
C GLN A 25 7.25 13.59 3.99
N THR A 26 6.84 12.57 4.76
CA THR A 26 6.77 12.66 6.23
C THR A 26 8.01 12.10 6.91
N ARG A 27 9.04 11.73 6.15
CA ARG A 27 10.35 11.24 6.63
C ARG A 27 10.23 10.06 7.60
N GLN A 28 9.29 9.15 7.38
CA GLN A 28 9.10 7.97 8.24
C GLN A 28 10.29 7.01 8.16
N GLY A 29 11.01 7.01 7.02
CA GLY A 29 12.22 6.21 6.82
C GLY A 29 11.98 4.69 6.74
N GLY A 30 10.73 4.27 6.54
CA GLY A 30 10.37 2.87 6.40
C GLY A 30 10.57 2.32 4.99
N GLY A 31 10.34 1.01 4.83
CA GLY A 31 10.32 0.31 3.55
C GLY A 31 8.90 0.08 3.06
N VAL A 32 8.65 0.32 1.78
CA VAL A 32 7.40 -0.05 1.10
C VAL A 32 7.72 -1.13 0.08
N THR A 33 7.00 -2.24 0.13
CA THR A 33 7.18 -3.38 -0.77
C THR A 33 5.90 -3.68 -1.52
N ILE A 34 6.03 -4.04 -2.80
CA ILE A 34 4.97 -4.62 -3.63
C ILE A 34 5.37 -6.08 -3.85
N SER A 35 4.51 -7.07 -3.57
CA SER A 35 4.97 -8.45 -3.69
C SER A 35 5.20 -8.86 -5.13
N GLN A 36 6.43 -9.27 -5.46
CA GLN A 36 6.92 -10.65 -5.34
C GLN A 36 7.73 -11.01 -4.08
N SER A 37 7.91 -10.11 -3.10
CA SER A 37 8.63 -10.44 -1.87
C SER A 37 7.82 -11.38 -0.96
N LYS A 38 8.23 -12.64 -0.79
CA LYS A 38 7.64 -13.56 0.20
C LYS A 38 8.01 -13.09 1.61
N PHE A 39 7.02 -12.92 2.47
CA PHE A 39 7.25 -12.73 3.90
C PHE A 39 7.25 -14.09 4.59
N ASN A 40 8.34 -14.42 5.28
CA ASN A 40 8.39 -15.61 6.11
C ASN A 40 7.80 -15.27 7.47
N PHE A 41 6.55 -15.62 7.73
CA PHE A 41 6.06 -15.62 9.10
C PHE A 41 6.31 -16.99 9.71
N VAL A 42 6.84 -17.03 10.93
CA VAL A 42 6.96 -18.27 11.68
C VAL A 42 5.66 -18.48 12.45
N ILE A 43 4.81 -19.40 11.97
CA ILE A 43 3.62 -19.87 12.69
C ILE A 43 3.76 -21.38 12.87
N ASN A 44 3.84 -21.85 14.11
CA ASN A 44 3.81 -23.27 14.48
C ASN A 44 4.79 -24.17 13.69
N HIS A 45 6.06 -23.79 13.60
CA HIS A 45 7.14 -24.59 12.97
C HIS A 45 6.98 -24.90 11.47
N MET A 46 6.03 -24.29 10.76
CA MET A 46 5.93 -24.35 9.30
C MET A 46 6.10 -22.96 8.67
N THR A 47 6.90 -22.91 7.62
CA THR A 47 7.31 -21.66 6.95
C THR A 47 6.57 -21.48 5.62
N MET A 48 5.80 -20.39 5.51
CA MET A 48 5.48 -19.58 4.32
C MET A 48 4.06 -19.03 4.50
N ILE A 49 3.93 -17.72 4.74
CA ILE A 49 2.68 -17.04 4.38
C ILE A 49 2.93 -16.37 3.05
N LYS A 50 1.98 -16.58 2.13
CA LYS A 50 1.96 -15.93 0.82
C LYS A 50 2.08 -14.41 1.02
N ALA A 51 2.84 -13.77 0.16
CA ALA A 51 3.06 -12.33 0.22
C ALA A 51 1.74 -11.55 0.12
N SER A 52 1.64 -10.44 0.85
CA SER A 52 0.58 -9.44 0.65
C SER A 52 0.89 -8.62 -0.60
N ASP A 53 -0.13 -8.05 -1.24
CA ASP A 53 0.08 -7.24 -2.44
C ASP A 53 0.97 -6.01 -2.14
N ILE A 54 0.73 -5.33 -1.01
CA ILE A 54 1.57 -4.24 -0.50
C ILE A 54 1.92 -4.50 0.97
N ALA A 55 3.08 -4.03 1.41
CA ALA A 55 3.45 -4.00 2.82
C ALA A 55 4.32 -2.79 3.16
N PHE A 56 4.21 -2.34 4.41
CA PHE A 56 5.05 -1.32 5.00
C PHE A 56 5.80 -1.84 6.21
N ILE A 57 7.08 -1.50 6.25
CA ILE A 57 8.02 -1.90 7.28
C ILE A 57 8.56 -0.61 7.91
N PRO A 58 8.37 -0.38 9.21
CA PRO A 58 8.83 0.84 9.86
C PRO A 58 10.37 0.89 9.91
N GLN A 59 10.91 2.10 9.96
CA GLN A 59 12.36 2.36 9.92
C GLN A 59 13.17 1.54 10.92
N HIS A 60 12.69 1.39 12.15
CA HIS A 60 13.41 0.63 13.18
C HIS A 60 13.59 -0.85 12.81
N ILE A 61 12.66 -1.45 12.05
CA ILE A 61 12.81 -2.82 11.52
C ILE A 61 13.76 -2.80 10.31
N VAL A 62 13.62 -1.81 9.42
CA VAL A 62 14.51 -1.66 8.25
C VAL A 62 15.98 -1.53 8.68
N PHE A 63 16.28 -0.77 9.73
CA PHE A 63 17.64 -0.60 10.26
C PHE A 63 18.21 -1.84 10.95
N GLN A 64 17.36 -2.79 11.33
CA GLN A 64 17.79 -4.06 11.90
C GLN A 64 18.03 -5.13 10.83
N LEU A 65 17.75 -4.83 9.56
CA LEU A 65 18.02 -5.76 8.47
C LEU A 65 19.53 -5.92 8.29
N THR A 66 19.99 -7.16 8.32
CA THR A 66 21.34 -7.54 7.90
C THR A 66 21.50 -7.36 6.38
N ASN A 67 22.74 -7.30 5.90
CA ASN A 67 23.00 -7.28 4.45
C ASN A 67 22.43 -8.51 3.75
N GLU A 68 22.47 -9.68 4.39
CA GLU A 68 21.88 -10.90 3.85
C GLU A 68 20.34 -10.81 3.77
N GLN A 69 19.69 -10.18 4.77
CA GLN A 69 18.26 -9.89 4.77
C GLN A 69 17.84 -8.91 3.68
N ALA A 70 18.65 -7.88 3.45
CA ALA A 70 18.37 -6.84 2.47
C ALA A 70 18.61 -7.30 1.03
N TRP A 71 19.61 -8.18 0.80
CA TRP A 71 20.10 -8.52 -0.53
C TRP A 71 19.87 -9.98 -0.94
N SER A 72 19.47 -10.86 -0.02
CA SER A 72 19.20 -12.27 -0.34
C SER A 72 17.78 -12.67 0.05
N PHE A 73 17.16 -13.46 -0.82
CA PHE A 73 15.86 -14.09 -0.56
C PHE A 73 15.99 -15.31 0.39
N GLN A 74 17.21 -15.64 0.80
CA GLN A 74 17.50 -16.83 1.59
C GLN A 74 17.31 -16.53 3.07
N ASN A 75 16.21 -17.04 3.62
CA ASN A 75 16.06 -17.39 5.03
C ASN A 75 16.09 -16.28 6.09
N THR A 76 15.47 -15.13 5.86
CA THR A 76 15.19 -14.28 7.01
C THR A 76 13.87 -13.52 6.94
N SER A 77 13.07 -13.78 7.96
CA SER A 77 11.80 -13.14 8.26
C SER A 77 12.03 -11.68 8.62
N PHE A 78 11.46 -10.77 7.84
CA PHE A 78 11.05 -9.47 8.34
C PHE A 78 9.53 -9.41 8.20
N THR A 79 8.88 -8.85 9.22
CA THR A 79 7.44 -8.84 9.30
C THR A 79 6.96 -7.39 9.23
N PRO A 80 6.11 -7.05 8.24
CA PRO A 80 5.58 -5.71 8.14
C PRO A 80 4.68 -5.38 9.34
N THR A 81 4.51 -4.10 9.65
CA THR A 81 3.50 -3.67 10.63
C THR A 81 2.16 -3.37 9.96
N PHE A 82 2.19 -3.09 8.66
CA PHE A 82 1.03 -2.80 7.83
C PHE A 82 1.08 -3.55 6.50
N LEU A 83 -0.07 -4.06 6.05
CA LEU A 83 -0.19 -4.73 4.76
C LEU A 83 -1.50 -4.38 4.05
N VAL A 84 -1.51 -4.55 2.73
CA VAL A 84 -2.70 -4.41 1.90
C VAL A 84 -2.83 -5.63 0.99
N GLU A 85 -4.05 -6.14 0.89
CA GLU A 85 -4.47 -7.14 -0.09
C GLU A 85 -5.52 -6.50 -1.01
N VAL A 86 -5.31 -6.62 -2.31
CA VAL A 86 -6.25 -6.18 -3.34
C VAL A 86 -6.88 -7.43 -3.94
N ALA A 87 -8.17 -7.65 -3.71
CA ALA A 87 -8.82 -8.88 -4.17
C ALA A 87 -10.26 -8.60 -4.62
N ASP A 88 -10.68 -9.33 -5.65
CA ASP A 88 -12.10 -9.54 -5.94
C ASP A 88 -12.64 -10.53 -4.92
N ILE A 89 -13.41 -10.03 -3.95
CA ILE A 89 -14.09 -10.84 -2.94
C ILE A 89 -15.55 -11.09 -3.27
N GLY A 90 -16.12 -10.37 -4.24
CA GLY A 90 -17.45 -10.62 -4.79
C GLY A 90 -18.60 -10.68 -3.79
N VAL A 91 -19.79 -10.94 -4.31
CA VAL A 91 -20.91 -11.48 -3.54
C VAL A 91 -21.25 -12.80 -4.21
N ASP A 92 -20.49 -13.86 -3.90
CA ASP A 92 -20.93 -15.21 -4.23
C ASP A 92 -22.03 -15.64 -3.24
N THR A 93 -22.81 -16.68 -3.58
CA THR A 93 -23.99 -17.11 -2.81
C THR A 93 -23.68 -17.33 -1.32
N ASP A 94 -22.45 -17.72 -0.99
CA ASP A 94 -22.04 -18.12 0.36
C ASP A 94 -20.98 -17.21 0.99
N ASN A 95 -20.63 -16.10 0.32
CA ASN A 95 -19.53 -15.21 0.64
C ASN A 95 -18.17 -15.93 0.83
N SER A 96 -17.90 -16.95 0.01
CA SER A 96 -16.79 -17.90 0.17
C SER A 96 -15.42 -17.25 -0.04
N LYS A 97 -15.27 -16.42 -1.07
CA LYS A 97 -14.02 -15.68 -1.34
C LYS A 97 -13.66 -14.73 -0.19
N PHE A 98 -14.65 -13.99 0.31
CA PHE A 98 -14.43 -13.11 1.46
C PHE A 98 -14.01 -13.90 2.70
N LYS A 99 -14.70 -15.01 3.01
CA LYS A 99 -14.35 -15.87 4.16
C LYS A 99 -12.91 -16.36 4.09
N GLU A 100 -12.44 -16.82 2.92
CA GLU A 100 -11.05 -17.25 2.75
C GLU A 100 -10.04 -16.13 3.08
N VAL A 101 -10.31 -14.92 2.60
CA VAL A 101 -9.43 -13.78 2.83
C VAL A 101 -9.53 -13.30 4.28
N ASP A 102 -10.74 -13.23 4.86
CA ASP A 102 -11.00 -12.85 6.25
C ASP A 102 -10.34 -13.81 7.24
N GLU A 103 -10.46 -15.13 7.02
CA GLU A 103 -9.74 -16.16 7.78
C GLU A 103 -8.23 -15.99 7.65
N ARG A 104 -7.71 -15.72 6.45
CA ARG A 104 -6.28 -15.44 6.26
C ARG A 104 -5.83 -14.21 7.06
N PHE A 105 -6.60 -13.12 7.08
CA PHE A 105 -6.26 -11.95 7.89
C PHE A 105 -6.25 -12.28 9.39
N LYS A 106 -7.28 -12.96 9.89
CA LYS A 106 -7.49 -13.22 11.32
C LYS A 106 -6.59 -14.32 11.88
N GLU A 107 -6.36 -15.38 11.12
CA GLU A 107 -5.71 -16.60 11.62
C GLU A 107 -4.25 -16.72 11.19
N LYS A 108 -3.82 -15.96 10.18
CA LYS A 108 -2.47 -16.09 9.61
C LYS A 108 -1.70 -14.77 9.63
N LEU A 109 -2.30 -13.67 9.19
CA LEU A 109 -1.57 -12.42 9.00
C LEU A 109 -1.51 -11.54 10.26
N ILE A 110 -2.63 -11.36 10.95
CA ILE A 110 -2.77 -10.44 12.10
C ILE A 110 -3.08 -11.25 13.36
N THR A 111 -2.10 -12.05 13.77
CA THR A 111 -2.19 -12.92 14.95
C THR A 111 -1.29 -12.42 16.08
N GLN A 112 -1.28 -13.13 17.20
CA GLN A 112 -0.35 -12.83 18.28
C GLN A 112 1.12 -13.13 17.92
N SER A 113 1.36 -14.04 16.97
CA SER A 113 2.70 -14.47 16.57
C SER A 113 3.32 -13.61 15.46
N THR A 114 2.57 -12.66 14.89
CA THR A 114 3.11 -11.67 13.93
C THR A 114 3.22 -10.29 14.58
N VAL A 115 4.00 -9.38 14.00
CA VAL A 115 4.04 -7.96 14.43
C VAL A 115 3.07 -7.07 13.64
N VAL A 116 2.34 -7.64 12.68
CA VAL A 116 1.34 -6.91 11.89
C VAL A 116 0.27 -6.34 12.83
N GLN A 117 0.00 -5.05 12.69
CA GLN A 117 -0.98 -4.34 13.51
C GLN A 117 -2.19 -3.90 12.69
N LEU A 118 -1.99 -3.60 11.42
CA LEU A 118 -3.01 -3.07 10.51
C LEU A 118 -2.98 -3.82 9.19
N GLY A 119 -4.16 -4.10 8.66
CA GLY A 119 -4.33 -4.69 7.35
C GLY A 119 -5.53 -4.12 6.64
N TRP A 120 -5.37 -3.79 5.36
CA TRP A 120 -6.49 -3.38 4.51
C TRP A 120 -6.74 -4.43 3.44
N LEU A 121 -8.00 -4.80 3.29
CA LEU A 121 -8.49 -5.57 2.15
C LEU A 121 -9.32 -4.61 1.30
N ILE A 122 -8.90 -4.41 0.06
CA ILE A 122 -9.54 -3.49 -0.87
C ILE A 122 -10.08 -4.32 -2.03
N ASP A 123 -11.38 -4.20 -2.27
CA ASP A 123 -12.05 -4.70 -3.47
C ASP A 123 -12.51 -3.52 -4.32
N PRO A 124 -11.69 -3.10 -5.29
CA PRO A 124 -12.03 -1.99 -6.18
C PRO A 124 -13.24 -2.30 -7.08
N GLN A 125 -13.45 -3.57 -7.44
CA GLN A 125 -14.51 -3.97 -8.35
C GLN A 125 -15.88 -3.84 -7.69
N HIS A 126 -15.99 -4.24 -6.43
CA HIS A 126 -17.23 -4.14 -5.64
C HIS A 126 -17.26 -2.90 -4.73
N LYS A 127 -16.23 -2.06 -4.80
CA LYS A 127 -16.07 -0.85 -3.98
C LYS A 127 -16.25 -1.16 -2.50
N GLN A 128 -15.54 -2.17 -2.02
CA GLN A 128 -15.55 -2.58 -0.61
C GLN A 128 -14.16 -2.39 0.02
N ILE A 129 -14.15 -2.01 1.29
CA ILE A 129 -12.93 -1.87 2.08
C ILE A 129 -13.15 -2.61 3.40
N TYR A 130 -12.19 -3.45 3.79
CA TYR A 130 -12.18 -4.04 5.12
C TYR A 130 -10.89 -3.67 5.83
N ILE A 131 -11.04 -3.18 7.06
CA ILE A 131 -9.93 -2.77 7.91
C ILE A 131 -9.81 -3.75 9.06
N TYR A 132 -8.66 -4.41 9.10
CA TYR A 132 -8.28 -5.34 10.15
C TYR A 132 -7.27 -4.68 11.07
N ARG A 133 -7.55 -4.70 12.37
CA ARG A 133 -6.65 -4.21 13.41
C ARG A 133 -6.41 -5.31 14.44
N ARG A 134 -5.16 -5.44 14.90
CA ARG A 134 -4.80 -6.45 15.89
C ARG A 134 -5.68 -6.32 17.14
N GLY A 135 -6.26 -7.43 17.57
CA GLY A 135 -7.12 -7.50 18.75
C GLY A 135 -8.46 -6.77 18.61
N ARG A 136 -8.87 -6.36 17.41
CA ARG A 136 -10.15 -5.69 17.16
C ARG A 136 -10.97 -6.44 16.12
N ARG A 137 -12.29 -6.20 16.14
CA ARG A 137 -13.18 -6.69 15.10
C ARG A 137 -12.89 -5.98 13.78
N CYS A 138 -13.01 -6.72 12.68
CA CYS A 138 -12.93 -6.17 11.33
C CYS A 138 -14.03 -5.11 11.14
N SER A 139 -13.68 -3.99 10.50
CA SER A 139 -14.63 -2.92 10.14
C SER A 139 -14.72 -2.76 8.63
N ASN A 140 -15.91 -2.53 8.10
CA ASN A 140 -16.18 -2.27 6.69
C ASN A 140 -16.74 -0.84 6.54
N PRO A 141 -15.89 0.20 6.38
CA PRO A 141 -16.36 1.56 6.10
C PRO A 141 -16.92 1.69 4.69
N GLU A 142 -17.60 2.80 4.42
CA GLU A 142 -18.01 3.16 3.06
C GLU A 142 -16.79 3.32 2.12
N TRP A 143 -17.02 3.19 0.81
CA TRP A 143 -15.99 3.39 -0.21
C TRP A 143 -15.54 4.85 -0.30
N GLY A 144 -14.53 5.18 0.49
CA GLY A 144 -13.94 6.51 0.58
C GLY A 144 -12.59 6.47 1.28
N ASP A 145 -11.97 7.63 1.39
CA ASP A 145 -10.61 7.75 1.90
C ASP A 145 -10.45 7.14 3.30
N ILE A 146 -9.39 6.35 3.48
CA ILE A 146 -9.10 5.64 4.73
C ILE A 146 -7.74 6.04 5.29
N SER A 147 -7.65 6.10 6.61
CA SER A 147 -6.44 6.44 7.36
C SER A 147 -6.32 5.64 8.65
N ASP A 148 -5.12 5.61 9.23
CA ASP A 148 -4.89 5.06 10.56
C ASP A 148 -3.75 5.79 11.27
N GLU A 149 -4.07 6.70 12.19
CA GLU A 149 -3.09 7.55 12.87
C GLU A 149 -2.14 6.78 13.80
N ASN A 150 -2.48 5.55 14.21
CA ASN A 150 -1.63 4.80 15.13
C ASN A 150 -0.48 4.10 14.40
N ILE A 151 -0.74 3.59 13.20
CA ILE A 151 0.23 2.80 12.43
C ILE A 151 0.84 3.61 11.28
N LEU A 152 0.07 4.51 10.66
CA LEU A 152 0.47 5.33 9.51
C LEU A 152 0.08 6.81 9.77
N PRO A 153 0.75 7.49 10.71
CA PRO A 153 0.39 8.84 11.13
C PRO A 153 0.37 9.83 9.94
N GLY A 154 -0.75 10.52 9.78
CA GLY A 154 -1.00 11.46 8.67
C GLY A 154 -1.11 10.82 7.27
N PHE A 155 -1.12 9.50 7.15
CA PHE A 155 -1.36 8.84 5.88
C PHE A 155 -2.87 8.72 5.62
N VAL A 156 -3.29 9.17 4.44
CA VAL A 156 -4.63 8.97 3.91
C VAL A 156 -4.50 8.30 2.55
N LEU A 157 -5.16 7.16 2.37
CA LEU A 157 -5.28 6.53 1.06
C LEU A 157 -6.41 7.23 0.29
N ASP A 158 -6.03 7.90 -0.80
CA ASP A 158 -6.95 8.59 -1.70
C ASP A 158 -7.60 7.56 -2.64
N ILE A 159 -8.86 7.25 -2.35
CA ILE A 159 -9.65 6.28 -3.12
C ILE A 159 -10.07 6.87 -4.48
N SER A 160 -10.05 8.19 -4.66
CA SER A 160 -10.35 8.82 -5.95
C SER A 160 -9.33 8.44 -7.03
N LEU A 161 -8.06 8.25 -6.65
CA LEU A 161 -7.02 7.79 -7.57
C LEU A 161 -7.21 6.32 -7.97
N ILE A 162 -7.67 5.47 -7.04
CA ILE A 162 -8.09 4.10 -7.34
C ILE A 162 -9.29 4.11 -8.29
N ASN A 163 -10.29 4.96 -8.04
CA ASN A 163 -11.47 5.10 -8.90
C ASN A 163 -11.11 5.48 -10.34
N ARG A 164 -10.10 6.32 -10.56
CA ARG A 164 -9.61 6.69 -11.91
C ARG A 164 -9.03 5.50 -12.67
N ILE A 165 -8.45 4.53 -11.98
CA ILE A 165 -7.89 3.32 -12.58
C ILE A 165 -9.01 2.37 -12.99
N ILE A 166 -9.98 2.14 -12.11
CA ILE A 166 -11.08 1.19 -12.40
C ILE A 166 -12.18 1.78 -13.29
N ASN A 167 -12.30 3.11 -13.35
CA ASN A 167 -13.22 3.84 -14.22
C ASN A 167 -12.44 4.89 -15.04
N PRO A 168 -11.62 4.47 -16.02
CA PRO A 168 -10.82 5.40 -16.80
C PRO A 168 -11.74 6.32 -17.61
N THR A 169 -11.64 7.62 -17.35
CA THR A 169 -12.32 8.63 -18.17
C THR A 169 -11.42 8.95 -19.35
N LEU A 170 -11.97 8.99 -20.56
CA LEU A 170 -11.25 9.50 -21.74
C LEU A 170 -10.74 10.91 -21.41
N PRO A 171 -9.44 11.19 -21.61
CA PRO A 171 -8.95 12.55 -21.40
C PRO A 171 -9.75 13.46 -22.32
N ALA A 172 -10.37 14.49 -21.74
CA ALA A 172 -10.80 15.63 -22.54
C ALA A 172 -9.59 16.07 -23.37
N SER A 173 -9.79 16.31 -24.66
CA SER A 173 -8.76 16.82 -25.58
C SER A 173 -8.36 18.24 -25.15
N SER A 174 -7.66 18.35 -24.04
CA SER A 174 -7.16 19.58 -23.47
C SER A 174 -5.68 19.38 -23.28
N ARG A 175 -4.90 20.05 -24.13
CA ARG A 175 -3.47 20.27 -23.95
C ARG A 175 -3.25 20.68 -22.48
N PRO A 176 -2.36 20.02 -21.73
CA PRO A 176 -2.11 20.40 -20.34
C PRO A 176 -1.76 21.90 -20.32
N PRO A 177 -2.35 22.68 -19.40
CA PRO A 177 -2.10 24.11 -19.36
C PRO A 177 -0.59 24.35 -19.26
N GLN A 178 -0.05 25.19 -20.14
CA GLN A 178 1.34 25.64 -20.04
C GLN A 178 1.42 26.55 -18.82
N ILE A 179 1.87 26.01 -17.69
CA ILE A 179 2.01 26.75 -16.45
C ILE A 179 3.45 27.22 -16.35
N GLN A 180 3.64 28.54 -16.22
CA GLN A 180 4.88 29.11 -15.73
C GLN A 180 4.78 29.21 -14.20
N ALA A 181 5.48 28.33 -13.50
CA ALA A 181 5.45 28.25 -12.05
C ALA A 181 6.80 28.70 -11.48
N ASN A 182 6.77 29.64 -10.54
CA ASN A 182 7.96 30.09 -9.82
C ASN A 182 8.13 29.27 -8.53
N CYS A 183 9.37 28.96 -8.17
CA CYS A 183 9.65 28.38 -6.88
C CYS A 183 9.37 29.42 -5.77
N PRO A 184 8.64 29.07 -4.70
CA PRO A 184 8.39 29.99 -3.58
C PRO A 184 9.63 30.25 -2.71
N TYR A 185 10.68 29.43 -2.84
CA TYR A 185 11.88 29.49 -2.00
C TYR A 185 13.13 29.99 -2.73
N CYS A 186 13.09 30.15 -4.06
CA CYS A 186 14.21 30.69 -4.85
C CYS A 186 13.74 31.27 -6.20
N ASN A 187 14.64 31.93 -6.92
CA ASN A 187 14.30 32.62 -8.18
C ASN A 187 14.20 31.70 -9.41
N ASN A 188 14.04 30.39 -9.22
CA ASN A 188 13.88 29.46 -10.33
C ASN A 188 12.44 29.43 -10.86
N THR A 189 12.31 29.35 -12.18
CA THR A 189 11.01 29.26 -12.88
C THR A 189 10.94 28.00 -13.73
N PHE A 190 9.77 27.38 -13.76
CA PHE A 190 9.51 26.13 -14.44
C PHE A 190 8.32 26.25 -15.38
N ASN A 191 8.41 25.58 -16.53
CA ASN A 191 7.40 25.62 -17.58
C ASN A 191 6.39 24.45 -17.50
N ASN A 192 6.43 23.69 -16.42
CA ASN A 192 5.44 22.70 -16.05
C ASN A 192 5.59 22.36 -14.56
N THR A 193 4.49 21.89 -13.97
CA THR A 193 4.41 21.55 -12.56
C THR A 193 5.37 20.43 -12.17
N TYR A 194 5.59 19.44 -13.03
CA TYR A 194 6.49 18.32 -12.73
C TYR A 194 7.93 18.78 -12.45
N LYS A 195 8.46 19.70 -13.26
CA LYS A 195 9.81 20.26 -13.03
C LYS A 195 9.88 21.08 -11.74
N LEU A 196 8.82 21.82 -11.40
CA LEU A 196 8.75 22.53 -10.12
C LEU A 196 8.77 21.55 -8.94
N ILE A 197 7.93 20.50 -8.96
CA ILE A 197 7.87 19.49 -7.90
C ILE A 197 9.25 18.85 -7.72
N LYS A 198 9.88 18.39 -8.80
CA LYS A 198 11.21 17.78 -8.74
C LYS A 198 12.28 18.71 -8.15
N HIS A 199 12.21 20.00 -8.48
CA HIS A 199 13.10 21.00 -7.91
C HIS A 199 12.88 21.21 -6.41
N LEU A 200 11.62 21.32 -5.98
CA LEU A 200 11.27 21.42 -4.56
C LEU A 200 11.78 20.20 -3.79
N GLU A 201 11.52 19.00 -4.31
CA GLU A 201 11.96 17.74 -3.69
C GLU A 201 13.48 17.62 -3.58
N SER A 202 14.26 18.14 -4.54
CA SER A 202 15.71 17.94 -4.55
C SER A 202 16.50 19.05 -3.85
N ILE A 203 15.95 20.27 -3.78
CA ILE A 203 16.67 21.47 -3.27
C ILE A 203 16.10 21.94 -1.93
N HIS A 204 14.81 21.76 -1.68
CA HIS A 204 14.10 22.40 -0.57
C HIS A 204 13.48 21.42 0.44
N CYS A 205 13.41 20.12 0.14
CA CYS A 205 12.91 19.05 1.01
C CYS A 205 14.04 18.12 1.47
#